data_AF-A0A0G0FQI3-F1
#
_entry.id   AF-A0A0G0FQI3-F1
#
_cell.length_a   1.000
_cell.length_b   1.000
_cell.length_c   1.000
_cell.angle_alpha   90.00
_cell.angle_beta   90.00
_cell.angle_gamma   90.00
#
_symmetry.space_group_name_H-M   'P 1'
#
loop_
_entity.id
_entity.type
_entity.pdbx_description
1 polymer ?
#
loop_
_entity_poly.entity_id
_entity_poly.type
_entity_poly.pdbx_seq_one_letter_code
_entity_poly.pdbx_strand_id
1 'polypeptide(L)' 'PYEQLKELTRGKVVTLSDIHKFINTLKVSKKIKKELLKITPENYTGLASKLASR' A
#
# COMPACT_ATOMS: atom_id res chain seq x y z
N PRO A 1 3.27 -1.98 -12.48
CA PRO A 1 2.59 -1.83 -11.17
C PRO A 1 1.70 -0.59 -11.07
N TYR A 2 2.14 0.59 -11.54
CA TYR A 2 1.36 1.83 -11.47
C TYR A 2 0.02 1.74 -12.19
N GLU A 3 0.00 1.36 -13.48
CA GLU A 3 -1.24 1.26 -14.25
C GLU A 3 -2.24 0.27 -13.63
N GLN A 4 -1.76 -0.90 -13.16
CA GLN A 4 -2.61 -1.90 -12.51
C GLN A 4 -3.23 -1.38 -11.19
N LEU A 5 -2.46 -0.61 -10.41
CA LEU A 5 -2.96 0.00 -9.18
C LEU A 5 -3.96 1.13 -9.51
N LYS A 6 -3.69 1.91 -10.56
CA LYS A 6 -4.59 2.96 -11.04
C LYS A 6 -5.92 2.39 -11.52
N GLU A 7 -5.92 1.29 -12.26
CA GLU A 7 -7.15 0.59 -12.67
C GLU A 7 -7.97 0.03 -11.49
N LEU A 8 -7.29 -0.44 -10.44
CA LEU A 8 -7.93 -0.91 -9.21
C LEU A 8 -8.61 0.22 -8.44
N THR A 9 -7.97 1.39 -8.38
CA THR A 9 -8.32 2.46 -7.45
C THR A 9 -9.10 3.62 -8.07
N ARG A 10 -8.93 3.89 -9.37
CA ARG A 10 -9.52 5.05 -10.02
C ARG A 10 -11.04 4.91 -10.12
N GLY A 11 -11.75 5.88 -9.53
CA GLY A 11 -13.21 5.97 -9.59
C GLY A 11 -13.95 4.91 -8.77
N LYS A 12 -13.26 4.21 -7.85
CA LYS A 12 -13.82 3.11 -7.05
C LYS A 12 -13.54 3.34 -5.56
N VAL A 13 -14.43 2.88 -4.71
CA VAL A 13 -14.16 2.75 -3.27
C VAL A 13 -13.30 1.50 -3.07
N VAL A 14 -12.19 1.64 -2.36
CA VAL A 14 -11.20 0.59 -2.18
C VAL A 14 -11.10 0.26 -0.70
N THR A 15 -11.20 -1.02 -0.37
CA THR A 15 -11.03 -1.51 1.00
C THR A 15 -9.62 -2.05 1.23
N LEU A 16 -9.26 -2.24 2.50
CA LEU A 16 -8.00 -2.90 2.87
C LEU A 16 -7.88 -4.30 2.22
N SER A 17 -8.99 -5.04 2.14
CA SER A 17 -9.00 -6.36 1.50
C SER A 17 -8.65 -6.30 0.02
N ASP A 18 -9.06 -5.25 -0.69
CA ASP A 18 -8.78 -5.11 -2.13
C ASP A 18 -7.30 -4.84 -2.38
N ILE A 19 -6.69 -3.99 -1.54
CA ILE A 19 -5.24 -3.75 -1.56
C ILE A 19 -4.47 -5.02 -1.23
N HIS A 20 -4.88 -5.80 -0.22
CA HIS A 20 -4.22 -7.07 0.11
C HIS A 20 -4.31 -8.09 -1.03
N LYS A 21 -5.47 -8.20 -1.69
CA LYS A 21 -5.63 -9.05 -2.89
C LYS A 21 -4.67 -8.61 -4.00
N PHE A 22 -4.58 -7.30 -4.26
CA PHE A 22 -3.65 -6.75 -5.25
C PHE A 22 -2.18 -7.07 -4.91
N ILE A 23 -1.76 -6.86 -3.66
CA ILE A 23 -0.40 -7.19 -3.21
C ILE A 23 -0.09 -8.68 -3.44
N ASN A 24 -1.09 -9.56 -3.25
CA ASN A 24 -0.90 -10.98 -3.49
C ASN A 24 -0.66 -11.35 -4.95
N THR A 25 -1.14 -10.58 -5.93
CA THR A 25 -0.89 -10.81 -7.37
C THR A 25 0.50 -10.34 -7.83
N LEU A 26 1.18 -9.51 -7.03
CA LEU A 26 2.51 -9.01 -7.37
C LEU A 26 3.57 -10.13 -7.34
N LYS A 27 4.39 -10.18 -8.39
CA LYS A 27 5.59 -11.03 -8.51
C LYS A 27 6.79 -10.37 -7.82
N VAL A 28 6.73 -10.28 -6.50
CA VAL A 28 7.81 -9.73 -5.64
C VAL A 28 8.24 -10.75 -4.60
N SER A 29 9.39 -10.51 -3.95
CA SER A 29 9.89 -11.40 -2.89
C SER A 29 8.90 -11.50 -1.72
N LYS A 30 8.93 -12.64 -1.02
CA LYS A 30 8.06 -12.86 0.16
C LYS A 30 8.29 -11.81 1.26
N LYS A 31 9.54 -11.32 1.40
CA LYS A 31 9.89 -10.28 2.37
C LYS A 31 9.16 -8.97 2.04
N ILE A 32 9.27 -8.51 0.79
CA ILE A 32 8.60 -7.28 0.34
C ILE A 32 7.09 -7.43 0.45
N LYS A 33 6.53 -8.58 0.06
CA LYS A 33 5.09 -8.84 0.19
C LYS A 33 4.61 -8.73 1.64
N LYS A 34 5.36 -9.27 2.60
CA LYS A 34 5.05 -9.14 4.04
C LYS A 34 5.13 -7.70 4.53
N GLU A 35 6.08 -6.91 4.05
CA GLU A 35 6.19 -5.49 4.40
C GLU A 35 5.00 -4.70 3.85
N LEU A 36 4.64 -4.91 2.58
CA LEU A 36 3.49 -4.25 1.95
C LEU A 36 2.16 -4.59 2.64
N LEU A 37 1.96 -5.83 3.09
CA LEU A 37 0.75 -6.25 3.82
C LEU A 37 0.62 -5.64 5.23
N LYS A 38 1.67 -5.03 5.78
CA LYS A 38 1.60 -4.33 7.07
C LYS A 38 1.23 -2.85 6.92
N ILE A 39 1.22 -2.32 5.70
CA ILE A 39 0.94 -0.90 5.45
C ILE A 39 -0.55 -0.65 5.72
N THR A 40 -0.83 0.39 6.49
CA THR A 40 -2.17 0.93 6.77
C THR A 40 -2.16 2.44 6.54
N PRO A 41 -3.32 3.08 6.33
CA PRO A 41 -3.38 4.54 6.20
C PRO A 41 -2.73 5.28 7.40
N GLU A 42 -2.88 4.74 8.61
CA GLU A 42 -2.36 5.31 9.84
C GLU A 42 -0.83 5.22 9.97
N ASN A 43 -0.21 4.17 9.43
CA ASN A 43 1.23 3.98 9.51
C ASN A 43 2.01 4.44 8.27
N TYR A 44 1.30 4.78 7.19
CA TYR A 44 1.90 5.26 5.94
C TYR A 44 2.12 6.78 5.97
N THR A 45 2.74 7.29 7.04
CA THR A 45 2.96 8.73 7.28
C THR A 45 4.36 9.22 6.86
N GLY A 46 5.22 8.31 6.39
CA GLY A 46 6.56 8.65 5.91
C GLY A 46 7.41 9.34 6.97
N LEU A 47 7.97 10.50 6.64
CA LEU A 47 8.83 11.28 7.55
C LEU A 47 8.05 12.33 8.38
N ALA A 48 6.72 12.33 8.35
CA ALA A 48 5.89 13.38 8.95
C ALA A 48 6.25 13.65 10.42
N SER A 49 6.32 12.62 11.26
CA SER A 49 6.68 12.77 12.68
C SER A 49 8.07 13.39 12.88
N LYS A 50 9.06 12.98 12.07
CA LYS A 50 10.43 13.51 12.16
C LYS A 50 10.53 14.98 11.76
N LEU A 51 9.73 15.40 10.78
CA LEU A 51 9.70 16.78 10.31
C LEU A 51 8.92 17.70 11.26
N ALA A 52 7.89 17.19 11.93
CA ALA A 52 7.09 17.96 12.89
C ALA A 52 7.82 18.22 14.22
N SER A 53 8.74 17.34 14.63
CA SER A 53 9.53 17.47 15.85
C SER A 53 10.84 18.26 15.69
N ARG A 54 11.06 18.89 14.53
CA ARG A 54 12.20 19.78 14.26
C ARG A 54 11.82 21.22 14.51
#